data_AF-A0A3M6GQ76-F1
#
_entry.id   AF-A0A3M6GQ76-F1
#
_cell.length_a   1.000
_cell.length_b   1.000
_cell.length_c   1.000
_cell.angle_alpha   90.00
_cell.angle_beta   90.00
_cell.angle_gamma   90.00
#
_symmetry.space_group_name_H-M   'P 1'
#
loop_
_entity.id
_entity.type
_entity.pdbx_description
1 polymer ?
#
loop_
_entity_poly.entity_id
_entity_poly.type
_entity_poly.pdbx_seq_one_letter_code
_entity_poly.pdbx_strand_id
1 'polypeptide(L)'
;NRANLQIRGIGADHDGLIKALMAAGLGPANPASDDVRNLMLSPTAGLDSRMLFDARPLAAQVLDALENHPRFHELSPKFALSLDAGEALVMLEHAHDVWLSALNLDGEVLLAFGLAGCQANDRPLAAVPLAAGEALVVGLLELFLDLARPEHTRMRHLLAEVSTDDVLRELSTRLDCALRVDQAVTGWQRPAIQGNRHIGIYPQAEPARVAVGAVVPLGRLDAATLAIVAQLAEEQGDGTLRLT
;
A
#
# COMPACT_ATOMS: atom_id res chain seq x y z
N ASN A 1 -4.35 -8.26 9.18
CA ASN A 1 -3.13 -7.54 9.55
C ASN A 1 -2.84 -6.58 8.40
N ARG A 2 -2.95 -5.27 8.63
CA ARG A 2 -2.85 -4.22 7.58
C ARG A 2 -2.00 -3.03 8.08
N ALA A 3 -1.05 -3.30 8.99
CA ALA A 3 -0.26 -2.25 9.64
C ALA A 3 -1.12 -1.10 10.20
N ASN A 4 -2.25 -1.42 10.84
CA ASN A 4 -3.23 -0.43 11.35
C ASN A 4 -3.45 -0.59 12.86
N LEU A 5 -3.84 0.49 13.54
CA LEU A 5 -4.06 0.56 14.98
C LEU A 5 -5.55 0.32 15.30
N GLN A 6 -5.83 -0.53 16.30
CA GLN A 6 -7.17 -0.73 16.84
C GLN A 6 -7.20 -0.39 18.32
N ILE A 7 -8.05 0.58 18.69
CA ILE A 7 -8.29 0.96 20.08
C ILE A 7 -9.46 0.14 20.63
N ARG A 8 -9.34 -0.41 21.83
CA ARG A 8 -10.33 -1.28 22.47
C ARG A 8 -10.70 -0.76 23.86
N GLY A 9 -11.89 -1.11 24.33
CA GLY A 9 -12.37 -0.70 25.66
C GLY A 9 -12.86 0.75 25.69
N ILE A 10 -13.45 1.22 24.59
CA ILE A 10 -14.00 2.58 24.51
C ILE A 10 -15.12 2.71 25.55
N GLY A 11 -14.97 3.71 26.43
CA GLY A 11 -15.95 4.03 27.48
C GLY A 11 -17.14 4.81 26.93
N ALA A 12 -18.02 5.32 27.80
CA ALA A 12 -19.24 6.01 27.37
C ALA A 12 -18.97 7.26 26.49
N ASP A 13 -17.84 7.94 26.68
CA ASP A 13 -17.44 9.13 25.93
C ASP A 13 -16.73 8.79 24.60
N HIS A 14 -17.48 8.24 23.66
CA HIS A 14 -16.98 7.90 22.33
C HIS A 14 -16.67 9.16 21.50
N ASP A 15 -17.50 10.19 21.61
CA ASP A 15 -17.36 11.45 20.87
C ASP A 15 -16.10 12.21 21.28
N GLY A 16 -15.78 12.24 22.59
CA GLY A 16 -14.55 12.82 23.10
C GLY A 16 -13.31 12.13 22.54
N LEU A 17 -13.31 10.79 22.46
CA LEU A 17 -12.23 10.01 21.85
C LEU A 17 -12.07 10.33 20.37
N ILE A 18 -13.17 10.31 19.60
CA ILE A 18 -13.14 10.62 18.16
C ILE A 18 -12.57 12.02 17.93
N LYS A 19 -13.02 13.01 18.70
CA LYS A 19 -12.53 14.39 18.61
C LYS A 19 -11.02 14.49 18.89
N ALA A 20 -10.51 13.75 19.88
CA ALA A 20 -9.09 13.73 20.19
C ALA A 20 -8.26 13.10 19.06
N LEU A 21 -8.73 12.00 18.47
CA LEU A 21 -8.07 11.33 17.35
C LEU A 21 -8.06 12.23 16.10
N MET A 22 -9.18 12.87 15.78
CA MET A 22 -9.26 13.84 14.67
C MET A 22 -8.30 15.01 14.88
N ALA A 23 -8.23 15.56 16.10
CA ALA A 23 -7.32 16.66 16.43
C ALA A 23 -5.83 16.25 16.31
N ALA A 24 -5.52 14.97 16.50
CA ALA A 24 -4.20 14.39 16.29
C ALA A 24 -3.93 13.98 14.82
N GLY A 25 -4.86 14.20 13.90
CA GLY A 25 -4.73 13.82 12.49
C GLY A 25 -4.88 12.33 12.21
N LEU A 26 -5.47 11.56 13.13
CA LEU A 26 -5.61 10.10 13.04
C LEU A 26 -6.96 9.64 12.47
N GLY A 27 -7.86 10.56 12.11
CA GLY A 27 -9.13 10.21 11.48
C GLY A 27 -9.19 10.60 10.00
N PRO A 28 -10.23 10.17 9.28
CA PRO A 28 -10.41 10.53 7.90
C PRO A 28 -10.76 12.00 7.74
N ALA A 29 -10.27 12.65 6.67
CA ALA A 29 -10.71 14.02 6.37
C ALA A 29 -12.15 14.00 5.82
N ASN A 30 -12.53 12.93 5.13
CA ASN A 30 -13.89 12.63 4.71
C ASN A 30 -14.46 11.38 5.43
N PRO A 31 -15.47 11.51 6.31
CA PRO A 31 -16.07 10.36 7.00
C PRO A 31 -16.62 9.27 6.06
N ALA A 32 -16.98 9.62 4.82
CA ALA A 32 -17.45 8.66 3.82
C ALA A 32 -16.33 7.79 3.23
N SER A 33 -15.05 8.14 3.42
CA SER A 33 -13.90 7.44 2.86
C SER A 33 -13.15 6.55 3.86
N ASP A 34 -13.66 6.40 5.09
CA ASP A 34 -12.97 5.69 6.17
C ASP A 34 -12.66 4.23 5.77
N ASP A 35 -13.55 3.62 5.00
CA ASP A 35 -13.47 2.22 4.60
C ASP A 35 -12.49 1.93 3.43
N VAL A 36 -12.08 2.95 2.66
CA VAL A 36 -11.41 2.79 1.36
C VAL A 36 -9.88 2.93 1.46
N ARG A 37 -9.33 3.19 2.65
CA ARG A 37 -7.90 3.40 2.92
C ARG A 37 -7.07 2.11 3.02
N ASN A 38 -7.23 1.18 2.08
CA ASN A 38 -6.52 -0.11 2.09
C ASN A 38 -5.28 -0.13 1.20
N LEU A 39 -4.45 0.90 1.27
CA LEU A 39 -3.15 0.92 0.61
C LEU A 39 -2.07 0.41 1.57
N MET A 40 -1.41 -0.70 1.22
CA MET A 40 -0.28 -1.23 1.98
C MET A 40 1.05 -0.81 1.35
N LEU A 41 1.95 -0.30 2.18
CA LEU A 41 3.33 0.06 1.84
C LEU A 41 4.33 -0.77 2.65
N SER A 42 5.61 -0.71 2.27
CA SER A 42 6.68 -1.11 3.18
C SER A 42 6.68 -0.24 4.44
N PRO A 43 6.89 -0.81 5.65
CA PRO A 43 7.12 0.00 6.84
C PRO A 43 8.38 0.86 6.72
N THR A 44 9.31 0.55 5.82
CA THR A 44 10.52 1.36 5.55
C THR A 44 10.39 2.28 4.34
N ALA A 45 9.17 2.55 3.85
CA ALA A 45 8.96 3.47 2.73
C ALA A 45 9.65 4.83 2.97
N GLY A 46 10.47 5.25 2.00
CA GLY A 46 11.29 6.47 2.08
C GLY A 46 12.52 6.39 2.99
N LEU A 47 12.76 5.25 3.65
CA LEU A 47 13.90 5.03 4.54
C LEU A 47 14.84 3.92 4.05
N ASP A 48 14.35 2.99 3.24
CA ASP A 48 15.08 1.78 2.87
C ASP A 48 16.18 2.06 1.83
N SER A 49 17.39 1.56 2.04
CA SER A 49 18.49 1.71 1.07
C SER A 49 18.30 0.89 -0.21
N ARG A 50 17.37 -0.06 -0.23
CA ARG A 50 17.02 -0.86 -1.41
C ARG A 50 15.89 -0.28 -2.25
N MET A 51 15.21 0.77 -1.77
CA MET A 51 14.12 1.38 -2.53
C MET A 51 14.63 1.89 -3.88
N LEU A 52 13.88 1.64 -4.94
CA LEU A 52 14.15 2.17 -6.28
C LEU A 52 13.64 3.62 -6.41
N PHE A 53 12.62 3.98 -5.64
CA PHE A 53 12.12 5.34 -5.50
C PHE A 53 11.45 5.53 -4.13
N ASP A 54 11.19 6.78 -3.74
CA ASP A 54 10.38 7.07 -2.55
C ASP A 54 8.89 6.91 -2.87
N ALA A 55 8.24 5.88 -2.31
CA ALA A 55 6.83 5.61 -2.56
C ALA A 55 5.86 6.58 -1.87
N ARG A 56 6.29 7.39 -0.90
CA ARG A 56 5.39 8.22 -0.09
C ARG A 56 4.59 9.24 -0.91
N PRO A 57 5.17 9.96 -1.89
CA PRO A 57 4.41 10.90 -2.72
C PRO A 57 3.32 10.22 -3.56
N LEU A 58 3.64 9.09 -4.19
CA LEU A 58 2.65 8.33 -4.97
C LEU A 58 1.57 7.72 -4.06
N ALA A 59 1.96 7.22 -2.89
CA ALA A 59 1.00 6.72 -1.92
C ALA A 59 0.04 7.82 -1.44
N ALA A 60 0.53 9.04 -1.22
CA ALA A 60 -0.30 10.18 -0.86
C ALA A 60 -1.30 10.54 -1.97
N GLN A 61 -0.86 10.55 -3.24
CA GLN A 61 -1.75 10.75 -4.39
C GLN A 61 -2.85 9.68 -4.47
N VAL A 62 -2.48 8.40 -4.30
CA VAL A 62 -3.45 7.29 -4.30
C VAL A 62 -4.44 7.41 -3.14
N LEU A 63 -3.96 7.73 -1.93
CA LEU A 63 -4.84 7.92 -0.77
C LEU A 63 -5.78 9.11 -0.95
N ASP A 64 -5.30 10.22 -1.51
CA ASP A 64 -6.12 11.39 -1.84
C ASP A 64 -7.21 11.03 -2.86
N ALA A 65 -6.86 10.28 -3.90
CA ALA A 65 -7.84 9.78 -4.88
C ALA A 65 -8.89 8.85 -4.23
N LEU A 66 -8.47 7.90 -3.38
CA LEU A 66 -9.38 7.01 -2.65
C LEU A 66 -10.33 7.78 -1.71
N GLU A 67 -9.88 8.91 -1.18
CA GLU A 67 -10.65 9.76 -0.28
C GLU A 67 -11.63 10.68 -1.01
N ASN A 68 -11.17 11.31 -2.09
CA ASN A 68 -11.87 12.41 -2.74
C ASN A 68 -12.61 12.01 -4.03
N HIS A 69 -12.31 10.87 -4.63
CA HIS A 69 -12.98 10.40 -5.85
C HIS A 69 -14.31 9.72 -5.50
N PRO A 70 -15.49 10.31 -5.81
CA PRO A 70 -16.76 9.84 -5.25
C PRO A 70 -17.10 8.39 -5.58
N ARG A 71 -16.74 7.92 -6.78
CA ARG A 71 -16.98 6.54 -7.20
C ARG A 71 -16.20 5.52 -6.37
N PHE A 72 -15.05 5.90 -5.79
CA PHE A 72 -14.22 4.95 -5.03
C PHE A 72 -14.85 4.57 -3.68
N HIS A 73 -15.86 5.32 -3.22
CA HIS A 73 -16.67 4.92 -2.05
C HIS A 73 -17.59 3.72 -2.35
N GLU A 74 -17.77 3.35 -3.62
CA GLU A 74 -18.47 2.12 -4.03
C GLU A 74 -17.59 0.86 -3.89
N LEU A 75 -16.28 1.02 -3.72
CA LEU A 75 -15.36 -0.10 -3.51
C LEU A 75 -15.67 -0.80 -2.18
N SER A 76 -15.51 -2.11 -2.16
CA SER A 76 -15.61 -2.86 -0.91
C SER A 76 -14.55 -2.41 0.09
N PRO A 77 -14.85 -2.35 1.40
CA PRO A 77 -13.84 -2.17 2.47
C PRO A 77 -12.79 -3.29 2.53
N LYS A 78 -12.97 -4.35 1.73
CA LYS A 78 -12.02 -5.46 1.57
C LYS A 78 -11.14 -5.31 0.33
N PHE A 79 -11.47 -4.40 -0.59
CA PHE A 79 -10.66 -4.10 -1.76
C PHE A 79 -9.35 -3.47 -1.28
N ALA A 80 -8.22 -4.07 -1.63
CA ALA A 80 -6.91 -3.69 -1.10
C ALA A 80 -5.89 -3.48 -2.21
N LEU A 81 -5.06 -2.47 -2.02
CA LEU A 81 -3.95 -2.11 -2.90
C LEU A 81 -2.63 -2.32 -2.18
N SER A 82 -1.57 -2.61 -2.93
CA SER A 82 -0.19 -2.50 -2.42
C SER A 82 0.70 -1.72 -3.36
N LEU A 83 1.65 -1.00 -2.78
CA LEU A 83 2.70 -0.29 -3.48
C LEU A 83 4.05 -0.67 -2.87
N ASP A 84 4.82 -1.44 -3.64
CA ASP A 84 6.19 -1.85 -3.34
C ASP A 84 7.17 -1.00 -4.14
N ALA A 85 8.05 -0.26 -3.46
CA ALA A 85 9.08 0.56 -4.10
C ALA A 85 10.42 -0.18 -4.26
N GLY A 86 10.49 -1.46 -3.89
CA GLY A 86 11.72 -2.27 -3.89
C GLY A 86 12.34 -2.46 -2.51
N GLU A 87 11.69 -1.98 -1.44
CA GLU A 87 12.20 -2.07 -0.07
C GLU A 87 12.45 -3.51 0.40
N ALA A 88 13.30 -3.70 1.41
CA ALA A 88 13.63 -5.02 1.92
C ALA A 88 12.61 -5.56 2.94
N LEU A 89 11.72 -4.71 3.46
CA LEU A 89 10.74 -5.05 4.50
C LEU A 89 9.28 -5.03 4.02
N VAL A 90 9.07 -4.91 2.71
CA VAL A 90 7.73 -4.93 2.11
C VAL A 90 7.03 -6.28 2.31
N MET A 91 5.71 -6.30 2.49
CA MET A 91 4.95 -7.55 2.64
C MET A 91 4.57 -8.13 1.27
N LEU A 92 5.38 -9.04 0.73
CA LEU A 92 5.20 -9.60 -0.63
C LEU A 92 4.14 -10.70 -0.74
N GLU A 93 3.81 -11.38 0.35
CA GLU A 93 2.98 -12.61 0.34
C GLU A 93 1.48 -12.34 0.53
N HIS A 94 1.10 -11.09 0.83
CA HIS A 94 -0.31 -10.75 1.01
C HIS A 94 -0.99 -10.52 -0.34
N ALA A 95 -2.12 -11.18 -0.55
CA ALA A 95 -2.90 -11.00 -1.78
C ALA A 95 -3.68 -9.68 -1.76
N HIS A 96 -3.54 -8.91 -2.83
CA HIS A 96 -4.22 -7.63 -3.05
C HIS A 96 -5.10 -7.71 -4.31
N ASP A 97 -6.07 -6.82 -4.40
CA ASP A 97 -6.87 -6.66 -5.60
C ASP A 97 -6.05 -6.02 -6.73
N VAL A 98 -5.23 -5.04 -6.37
CA VAL A 98 -4.21 -4.45 -7.22
C VAL A 98 -2.90 -4.43 -6.45
N TRP A 99 -1.83 -4.97 -7.03
CA TRP A 99 -0.49 -4.84 -6.47
C TRP A 99 0.42 -4.15 -7.46
N LEU A 100 1.23 -3.23 -6.95
CA LEU A 100 2.23 -2.50 -7.70
C LEU A 100 3.61 -2.88 -7.18
N SER A 101 4.60 -2.97 -8.07
CA SER A 101 5.98 -3.24 -7.69
C SER A 101 6.94 -2.51 -8.59
N ALA A 102 7.91 -1.84 -7.97
CA ALA A 102 9.00 -1.19 -8.67
C ALA A 102 9.91 -2.24 -9.31
N LEU A 103 10.21 -2.03 -10.58
CA LEU A 103 11.19 -2.83 -11.30
C LEU A 103 12.18 -1.89 -12.01
N ASN A 104 13.44 -2.29 -12.05
CA ASN A 104 14.47 -1.58 -12.80
C ASN A 104 14.83 -2.42 -14.02
N LEU A 105 14.57 -1.90 -15.21
CA LEU A 105 15.02 -2.47 -16.48
C LEU A 105 15.99 -1.51 -17.13
N ASP A 106 17.24 -1.97 -17.30
CA ASP A 106 18.30 -1.22 -17.99
C ASP A 106 18.52 0.21 -17.47
N GLY A 107 18.32 0.43 -16.17
CA GLY A 107 18.48 1.74 -15.51
C GLY A 107 17.20 2.58 -15.45
N GLU A 108 16.11 2.14 -16.08
CA GLU A 108 14.80 2.77 -16.00
C GLU A 108 13.95 2.13 -14.90
N VAL A 109 13.45 2.94 -13.97
CA VAL A 109 12.49 2.49 -12.95
C VAL A 109 11.07 2.58 -13.51
N LEU A 110 10.41 1.43 -13.58
CA LEU A 110 9.03 1.27 -13.98
C LEU A 110 8.18 0.79 -12.82
N LEU A 111 6.87 0.99 -12.94
CA LEU A 111 5.87 0.47 -12.02
C LEU A 111 5.14 -0.70 -12.67
N ALA A 112 5.54 -1.93 -12.33
CA ALA A 112 4.77 -3.12 -12.67
C ALA A 112 3.49 -3.17 -11.87
N PHE A 113 2.48 -3.84 -12.42
CA PHE A 113 1.29 -4.20 -11.67
C PHE A 113 0.79 -5.60 -12.01
N GLY A 114 0.05 -6.16 -11.05
CA GLY A 114 -0.78 -7.33 -11.27
C GLY A 114 -2.08 -7.22 -10.50
N LEU A 115 -2.97 -8.16 -10.76
CA LEU A 115 -4.35 -8.14 -10.28
C LEU A 115 -4.67 -9.42 -9.50
N ALA A 116 -5.44 -9.30 -8.42
CA ALA A 116 -5.96 -10.41 -7.62
C ALA A 116 -4.89 -11.43 -7.15
N GLY A 117 -3.72 -10.94 -6.71
CA GLY A 117 -2.56 -11.76 -6.40
C GLY A 117 -1.56 -11.05 -5.48
N CYS A 118 -0.32 -11.53 -5.46
CA CYS A 118 0.76 -11.02 -4.62
C CYS A 118 2.11 -11.03 -5.35
N GLN A 119 2.97 -10.07 -5.00
CA GLN A 119 4.29 -9.90 -5.61
C GLN A 119 5.21 -11.10 -5.43
N ALA A 120 5.02 -11.90 -4.37
CA ALA A 120 5.88 -13.05 -4.06
C ALA A 120 5.76 -14.19 -5.09
N ASN A 121 4.55 -14.44 -5.61
CA ASN A 121 4.25 -15.63 -6.39
C ASN A 121 3.73 -15.32 -7.81
N ASP A 122 3.24 -14.10 -8.03
CA ASP A 122 2.66 -13.70 -9.30
C ASP A 122 3.64 -12.83 -10.09
N ARG A 123 3.51 -12.89 -11.41
CA ARG A 123 4.25 -12.03 -12.34
C ARG A 123 3.40 -10.84 -12.77
N PRO A 124 4.02 -9.70 -13.10
CA PRO A 124 3.28 -8.53 -13.59
C PRO A 124 2.50 -8.84 -14.86
N LEU A 125 1.33 -8.22 -14.99
CA LEU A 125 0.57 -8.19 -16.25
C LEU A 125 1.18 -7.19 -17.23
N ALA A 126 1.55 -6.02 -16.72
CA ALA A 126 2.20 -4.96 -17.47
C ALA A 126 2.95 -4.01 -16.53
N ALA A 127 3.64 -3.04 -17.12
CA ALA A 127 4.28 -1.95 -16.41
C ALA A 127 4.03 -0.60 -17.11
N VAL A 128 4.10 0.47 -16.32
CA VAL A 128 4.03 1.86 -16.79
C VAL A 128 5.24 2.65 -16.29
N PRO A 129 5.58 3.80 -16.92
CA PRO A 129 6.52 4.75 -16.33
C PRO A 129 6.06 5.19 -14.95
N LEU A 130 7.00 5.43 -14.02
CA LEU A 130 6.66 5.82 -12.65
C LEU A 130 5.74 7.06 -12.57
N ALA A 131 5.93 8.02 -13.49
CA ALA A 131 5.10 9.22 -13.57
C ALA A 131 3.61 8.95 -13.88
N ALA A 132 3.28 7.79 -14.44
CA ALA A 132 1.90 7.37 -14.72
C ALA A 132 1.28 6.54 -13.57
N GLY A 133 1.97 6.41 -12.43
CA GLY A 133 1.53 5.54 -11.33
C GLY A 133 0.16 5.90 -10.75
N GLU A 134 -0.11 7.19 -10.55
CA GLU A 134 -1.41 7.66 -10.06
C GLU A 134 -2.52 7.34 -11.08
N ALA A 135 -2.31 7.73 -12.34
CA ALA A 135 -3.26 7.47 -13.43
C ALA A 135 -3.54 5.97 -13.62
N LEU A 136 -2.50 5.12 -13.49
CA LEU A 136 -2.66 3.66 -13.52
C LEU A 136 -3.61 3.17 -12.43
N VAL A 137 -3.39 3.61 -11.18
CA VAL A 137 -4.24 3.17 -10.05
C VAL A 137 -5.67 3.65 -10.23
N VAL A 138 -5.86 4.94 -10.53
CA VAL A 138 -7.19 5.50 -10.77
C VAL A 138 -7.90 4.76 -11.90
N GLY A 139 -7.23 4.59 -13.05
CA GLY A 139 -7.78 3.90 -14.20
C GLY A 139 -8.15 2.44 -13.94
N LEU A 140 -7.34 1.71 -13.16
CA LEU A 140 -7.66 0.33 -12.76
C LEU A 140 -8.88 0.26 -11.83
N LEU A 141 -9.00 1.18 -10.87
CA LEU A 141 -10.13 1.21 -9.94
C LEU A 141 -11.43 1.59 -10.63
N GLU A 142 -11.40 2.60 -11.51
CA GLU A 142 -12.56 2.97 -12.33
C GLU A 142 -12.96 1.84 -13.27
N LEU A 143 -11.99 1.19 -13.92
CA LEU A 143 -12.26 0.07 -14.81
C LEU A 143 -12.89 -1.11 -14.05
N PHE A 144 -12.40 -1.39 -12.83
CA PHE A 144 -13.04 -2.38 -11.97
C PHE A 144 -14.50 -2.02 -11.70
N LEU A 145 -14.79 -0.77 -11.31
CA LEU A 145 -16.15 -0.31 -11.02
C LEU A 145 -17.06 -0.30 -12.25
N ASP A 146 -16.52 -0.05 -13.45
CA ASP A 146 -17.28 -0.08 -14.70
C ASP A 146 -17.67 -1.50 -15.12
N LEU A 147 -16.83 -2.49 -14.82
CA LEU A 147 -17.05 -3.88 -15.20
C LEU A 147 -17.71 -4.72 -14.09
N ALA A 148 -17.57 -4.32 -12.83
CA ALA A 148 -18.05 -5.05 -11.68
C ALA A 148 -19.59 -5.02 -11.58
N ARG A 149 -20.16 -6.16 -11.21
CA ARG A 149 -21.56 -6.27 -10.76
C ARG A 149 -21.63 -6.23 -9.24
N PRO A 150 -22.82 -6.03 -8.62
CA PRO A 150 -22.94 -5.91 -7.16
C PRO A 150 -22.32 -7.07 -6.35
N GLU A 151 -22.28 -8.28 -6.90
CA GLU A 151 -21.64 -9.44 -6.29
C GLU A 151 -20.09 -9.40 -6.36
N HIS A 152 -19.53 -8.65 -7.30
CA HIS A 152 -18.09 -8.52 -7.53
C HIS A 152 -17.47 -7.53 -6.56
N THR A 153 -17.33 -7.93 -5.30
CA THR A 153 -16.70 -7.09 -4.26
C THR A 153 -15.17 -7.05 -4.30
N ARG A 154 -14.51 -7.87 -5.15
CA ARG A 154 -13.05 -8.06 -5.21
C ARG A 154 -12.61 -8.27 -6.66
N MET A 155 -11.38 -7.89 -7.00
CA MET A 155 -10.82 -8.06 -8.35
C MET A 155 -10.84 -9.52 -8.81
N ARG A 156 -10.61 -10.48 -7.90
CA ARG A 156 -10.70 -11.91 -8.23
C ARG A 156 -12.09 -12.35 -8.71
N HIS A 157 -13.16 -11.68 -8.28
CA HIS A 157 -14.52 -12.01 -8.71
C HIS A 157 -14.73 -11.55 -10.14
N LEU A 158 -14.24 -10.35 -10.48
CA LEU A 158 -14.25 -9.84 -11.84
C LEU A 158 -13.43 -10.74 -12.78
N LEU A 159 -12.22 -11.13 -12.37
CA LEU A 159 -11.32 -11.97 -13.17
C LEU A 159 -11.77 -13.43 -13.32
N ALA A 160 -12.83 -13.85 -12.63
CA ALA A 160 -13.47 -15.13 -12.90
C ALA A 160 -14.27 -15.13 -14.21
N GLU A 161 -14.57 -13.93 -14.74
CA GLU A 161 -15.46 -13.73 -15.88
C GLU A 161 -14.84 -12.85 -16.98
N VAL A 162 -13.96 -11.93 -16.60
CA VAL A 162 -13.25 -11.01 -17.50
C VAL A 162 -11.78 -11.43 -17.59
N SER A 163 -11.26 -11.54 -18.81
CA SER A 163 -9.85 -11.88 -19.03
C SER A 163 -8.93 -10.73 -18.67
N THR A 164 -7.70 -11.04 -18.25
CA THR A 164 -6.67 -10.01 -18.02
C THR A 164 -6.33 -9.25 -19.31
N ASP A 165 -6.42 -9.89 -20.47
CA ASP A 165 -6.17 -9.27 -21.77
C ASP A 165 -7.23 -8.21 -22.09
N ASP A 166 -8.50 -8.49 -21.79
CA ASP A 166 -9.57 -7.49 -21.91
C ASP A 166 -9.36 -6.31 -20.96
N VAL A 167 -8.95 -6.59 -19.71
CA VAL A 167 -8.62 -5.53 -18.75
C VAL A 167 -7.47 -4.66 -19.27
N LEU A 168 -6.39 -5.25 -19.79
CA LEU A 168 -5.27 -4.49 -20.36
C LEU A 168 -5.69 -3.67 -21.58
N ARG A 169 -6.53 -4.23 -22.45
CA ARG A 169 -7.04 -3.55 -23.63
C ARG A 169 -7.87 -2.32 -23.24
N GLU A 170 -8.84 -2.47 -22.34
CA GLU A 170 -9.66 -1.34 -21.86
C GLU A 170 -8.81 -0.31 -21.10
N LEU A 171 -7.89 -0.75 -20.24
CA LEU A 171 -7.00 0.13 -19.49
C LEU A 171 -6.12 0.97 -20.42
N SER A 172 -5.61 0.40 -21.51
CA SER A 172 -4.78 1.15 -22.46
C SER A 172 -5.52 2.29 -23.16
N THR A 173 -6.86 2.25 -23.21
CA THR A 173 -7.67 3.37 -23.73
C THR A 173 -7.87 4.52 -22.72
N ARG A 174 -7.56 4.28 -21.43
CA ARG A 174 -7.74 5.25 -20.33
C ARG A 174 -6.45 5.94 -19.92
N LEU A 175 -5.30 5.41 -20.34
CA LEU A 175 -3.99 5.93 -19.97
C LEU A 175 -3.34 6.67 -21.14
N ASP A 176 -2.73 7.82 -20.84
CA ASP A 176 -1.94 8.59 -21.81
C ASP A 176 -0.53 7.99 -22.05
N CYS A 177 -0.26 6.79 -21.54
CA CYS A 177 0.99 6.06 -21.72
C CYS A 177 0.76 4.64 -22.22
N ALA A 178 1.74 4.11 -22.97
CA ALA A 178 1.69 2.73 -23.40
C ALA A 178 1.96 1.76 -22.23
N LEU A 179 1.15 0.71 -22.14
CA LEU A 179 1.40 -0.43 -21.26
C LEU A 179 2.55 -1.26 -21.81
N ARG A 180 3.59 -1.49 -21.01
CA ARG A 180 4.68 -2.42 -21.35
C ARG A 180 4.31 -3.84 -20.96
N VAL A 181 4.17 -4.71 -21.94
CA VAL A 181 3.79 -6.14 -21.78
C VAL A 181 4.87 -7.10 -22.32
N ASP A 182 6.05 -6.58 -22.65
CA ASP A 182 7.15 -7.39 -23.17
C ASP A 182 7.70 -8.39 -22.13
N GLN A 183 8.44 -9.39 -22.60
CA GLN A 183 8.91 -10.50 -21.77
C GLN A 183 9.82 -10.05 -20.61
N ALA A 184 10.49 -8.89 -20.71
CA ALA A 184 11.29 -8.38 -19.60
C ALA A 184 10.42 -7.91 -18.43
N VAL A 185 9.16 -7.52 -18.69
CA VAL A 185 8.17 -7.18 -17.66
C VAL A 185 7.38 -8.42 -17.22
N THR A 186 6.75 -9.13 -18.15
CA THR A 186 5.84 -10.25 -17.81
C THR A 186 6.58 -11.50 -17.36
N GLY A 187 7.88 -11.60 -17.64
CA GLY A 187 8.77 -12.63 -17.12
C GLY A 187 9.46 -12.25 -15.81
N TRP A 188 9.34 -11.00 -15.35
CA TRP A 188 10.00 -10.53 -14.14
C TRP A 188 9.30 -11.06 -12.88
N GLN A 189 10.11 -11.36 -11.86
CA GLN A 189 9.62 -11.74 -10.54
C GLN A 189 10.29 -10.84 -9.50
N ARG A 190 9.50 -10.31 -8.57
CA ARG A 190 10.02 -9.60 -7.42
C ARG A 190 10.91 -10.53 -6.59
N PRO A 191 12.19 -10.20 -6.35
CA PRO A 191 13.06 -11.08 -5.57
C PRO A 191 12.56 -11.29 -4.15
N ALA A 192 12.68 -12.52 -3.64
CA ALA A 192 12.32 -12.86 -2.28
C ALA A 192 13.11 -12.03 -1.26
N ILE A 193 12.45 -11.69 -0.16
CA ILE A 193 13.04 -10.98 0.96
C ILE A 193 13.31 -11.94 2.11
N GLN A 194 14.33 -11.63 2.92
CA GLN A 194 14.62 -12.39 4.11
C GLN A 194 13.60 -12.05 5.20
N GLY A 195 12.96 -13.08 5.76
CA GLY A 195 12.00 -12.92 6.85
C GLY A 195 12.62 -12.31 8.11
N ASN A 196 11.76 -11.74 8.96
CA ASN A 196 12.11 -11.19 10.28
C ASN A 196 13.15 -10.06 10.31
N ARG A 197 13.52 -9.47 9.17
CA ARG A 197 14.44 -8.30 9.14
C ARG A 197 13.84 -7.04 9.76
N HIS A 198 12.54 -7.01 10.00
CA HIS A 198 11.83 -5.93 10.69
C HIS A 198 12.04 -5.95 12.22
N ILE A 199 12.89 -6.83 12.76
CA ILE A 199 13.22 -6.91 14.18
C ILE A 199 14.68 -6.52 14.38
N GLY A 200 14.95 -5.63 15.35
CA GLY A 200 16.28 -5.13 15.66
C GLY A 200 16.65 -3.87 14.88
N ILE A 201 17.95 -3.62 14.76
CA ILE A 201 18.49 -2.42 14.12
C ILE A 201 18.48 -2.60 12.59
N TYR A 202 17.81 -1.67 11.91
CA TYR A 202 17.68 -1.65 10.46
C TYR A 202 18.34 -0.39 9.86
N PRO A 203 19.41 -0.51 9.06
CA PRO A 203 20.07 0.65 8.47
C PRO A 203 19.18 1.34 7.44
N GLN A 204 19.12 2.67 7.47
CA GLN A 204 18.40 3.47 6.48
C GLN A 204 19.28 3.81 5.27
N ALA A 205 18.68 4.40 4.25
CA ALA A 205 19.37 4.96 3.09
C ALA A 205 20.28 6.14 3.48
N GLU A 206 19.85 6.96 4.44
CA GLU A 206 20.66 8.04 4.98
C GLU A 206 21.78 7.48 5.87
N PRO A 207 23.06 7.82 5.59
CA PRO A 207 24.18 7.34 6.40
C PRO A 207 24.02 7.68 7.88
N ALA A 208 24.42 6.75 8.74
CA ALA A 208 24.33 6.87 10.20
C ALA A 208 22.92 6.97 10.80
N ARG A 209 21.85 6.80 10.01
CA ARG A 209 20.48 6.63 10.52
C ARG A 209 20.05 5.17 10.50
N VAL A 210 19.28 4.80 11.51
CA VAL A 210 18.71 3.45 11.65
C VAL A 210 17.23 3.57 12.01
N ALA A 211 16.43 2.62 11.55
CA ALA A 211 15.14 2.31 12.15
C ALA A 211 15.33 1.18 13.17
N VAL A 212 14.52 1.16 14.22
CA VAL A 212 14.55 0.11 15.23
C VAL A 212 13.21 -0.61 15.22
N GLY A 213 13.26 -1.90 14.87
CA GLY A 213 12.11 -2.77 14.86
C GLY A 213 11.95 -3.52 16.18
N ALA A 214 10.74 -3.49 16.75
CA ALA A 214 10.40 -4.18 17.98
C ALA A 214 9.21 -5.11 17.77
N VAL A 215 9.19 -6.22 18.52
CA VAL A 215 8.06 -7.15 18.51
C VAL A 215 7.08 -6.74 19.59
N VAL A 216 5.83 -6.55 19.18
CA VAL A 216 4.69 -6.47 20.10
C VAL A 216 4.02 -7.84 20.13
N PRO A 217 4.11 -8.61 21.23
CA PRO A 217 3.49 -9.92 21.32
C PRO A 217 2.00 -9.86 20.97
N LEU A 218 1.60 -10.64 19.96
CA LEU A 218 0.23 -10.70 19.45
C LEU A 218 -0.34 -9.32 18.99
N GLY A 219 0.51 -8.33 18.72
CA GLY A 219 0.10 -6.98 18.34
C GLY A 219 -0.63 -6.20 19.44
N ARG A 220 -0.47 -6.59 20.72
CA ARG A 220 -1.15 -5.95 21.86
C ARG A 220 -0.22 -4.98 22.57
N LEU A 221 -0.50 -3.69 22.44
CA LEU A 221 0.11 -2.62 23.22
C LEU A 221 -0.91 -2.12 24.24
N ASP A 222 -0.52 -2.06 25.51
CA ASP A 222 -1.27 -1.28 26.49
C ASP A 222 -0.87 0.20 26.45
N ALA A 223 -1.66 1.05 27.12
CA ALA A 223 -1.45 2.49 27.10
C ALA A 223 -0.08 2.89 27.69
N ALA A 224 0.39 2.20 28.73
CA ALA A 224 1.67 2.49 29.36
C ALA A 224 2.84 2.19 28.41
N THR A 225 2.80 1.03 27.74
CA THR A 225 3.81 0.63 26.76
C THR A 225 3.80 1.58 25.56
N LEU A 226 2.62 1.93 25.04
CA LEU A 226 2.51 2.88 23.93
C LEU A 226 3.11 4.25 24.30
N ALA A 227 2.87 4.75 25.52
CA ALA A 227 3.45 6.00 25.99
C ALA A 227 4.98 5.95 26.06
N ILE A 228 5.55 4.84 26.57
CA ILE A 228 7.01 4.65 26.62
C ILE A 228 7.61 4.60 25.21
N VAL A 229 6.96 3.88 24.29
CA VAL A 229 7.42 3.76 22.90
C VAL A 229 7.35 5.10 22.17
N ALA A 230 6.30 5.90 22.42
CA ALA A 230 6.18 7.25 21.89
C ALA A 230 7.30 8.17 22.42
N GLN A 231 7.54 8.16 23.74
CA GLN A 231 8.63 8.91 24.35
C GLN A 231 9.99 8.51 23.75
N LEU A 232 10.24 7.22 23.56
CA LEU A 232 11.47 6.75 22.95
C LEU A 232 11.63 7.26 21.50
N ALA A 233 10.55 7.27 20.72
CA ALA A 233 10.56 7.78 19.35
C ALA A 233 10.84 9.28 19.29
N GLU A 234 10.35 10.06 20.25
CA GLU A 234 10.61 11.50 20.36
C GLU A 234 12.04 11.80 20.84
N GLU A 235 12.53 11.08 21.85
CA GLU A 235 13.83 11.34 22.47
C GLU A 235 15.01 10.81 21.66
N GLN A 236 14.83 9.70 20.94
CA GLN A 236 15.91 8.99 20.24
C GLN A 236 15.71 8.91 18.72
N GLY A 237 14.59 9.42 18.20
CA GLY A 237 14.21 9.32 16.79
C GLY A 237 13.66 10.64 16.23
N ASP A 238 12.69 10.52 15.33
CA ASP A 238 12.00 11.64 14.68
C ASP A 238 10.53 11.77 15.12
N GLY A 239 10.15 11.11 16.22
CA GLY A 239 8.77 11.04 16.70
C GLY A 239 7.85 10.12 15.89
N THR A 240 8.37 9.37 14.90
CA THR A 240 7.55 8.50 14.05
C THR A 240 7.50 7.06 14.59
N LEU A 241 6.30 6.50 14.64
CA LEU A 241 6.07 5.06 14.80
C LEU A 241 5.46 4.49 13.53
N ARG A 242 5.96 3.33 13.10
CA ARG A 242 5.48 2.62 11.91
C ARG A 242 5.05 1.21 12.28
N LEU A 243 3.89 0.81 11.80
CA LEU A 243 3.30 -0.50 12.08
C LEU A 243 3.62 -1.48 10.94
N THR A 244 3.63 -2.78 11.25
CA THR A 244 3.89 -3.88 10.32
C THR A 244 2.76 -4.91 10.35
#